data_AF-A0A832UCH6-F1
#
_entry.id   AF-A0A832UCH6-F1
#
_cell.length_a   1.000
_cell.length_b   1.000
_cell.length_c   1.000
_cell.angle_alpha   90.00
_cell.angle_beta   90.00
_cell.angle_gamma   90.00
#
_symmetry.space_group_name_H-M   'P 1'
#
loop_
_entity.id
_entity.type
_entity.pdbx_description
1 polymer ?
#
loop_
_entity_poly.entity_id
_entity_poly.type
_entity_poly.pdbx_seq_one_letter_code
_entity_poly.pdbx_strand_id
1 'polypeptide(L)'
;MPEDEKELIIGRSMMPRDMVIYKEDTIASRTLIMSREGTITLFAFDKGQGLSEHTAPFDALAYALDGEAEITIDGTPHHLREGEMIIMPADIPHAVQPVTRFKMMLIMIHAGIQEKAGKAVNMGKKEKKKEEKRVKEEKKRVKKEKKQ
;
A
#
# COMPACT_ATOMS: atom_id res chain seq x y z
N MET A 1 14.31 -16.35 -9.55
CA MET A 1 15.73 -16.38 -9.17
C MET A 1 16.12 -17.85 -9.12
N PRO A 2 17.13 -18.28 -9.88
CA PRO A 2 17.63 -19.65 -9.79
C PRO A 2 18.20 -19.93 -8.38
N GLU A 3 18.22 -21.19 -7.95
CA GLU A 3 18.49 -21.56 -6.54
C GLU A 3 19.88 -21.15 -6.06
N ASP A 4 20.86 -21.17 -6.95
CA ASP A 4 22.24 -20.73 -6.73
C ASP A 4 22.35 -19.25 -6.33
N GLU A 5 21.53 -18.38 -6.92
CA GLU A 5 21.49 -16.96 -6.51
C GLU A 5 20.84 -16.76 -5.13
N LYS A 6 20.00 -17.70 -4.67
CA LYS A 6 19.37 -17.63 -3.36
C LYS A 6 20.37 -17.90 -2.24
N GLU A 7 21.28 -18.84 -2.45
CA GLU A 7 22.36 -19.13 -1.50
C GLU A 7 23.30 -17.95 -1.30
N LEU A 8 23.45 -17.08 -2.31
CA LEU A 8 24.31 -15.90 -2.23
C LEU A 8 23.81 -14.82 -1.27
N ILE A 9 22.53 -14.84 -0.89
CA ILE A 9 21.92 -13.81 -0.03
C ILE A 9 21.49 -14.34 1.35
N ILE A 10 21.35 -15.65 1.53
CA ILE A 10 20.97 -16.26 2.81
C ILE A 10 22.09 -16.08 3.84
N GLY A 11 21.75 -15.56 5.02
CA GLY A 11 22.69 -15.38 6.13
C GLY A 11 23.69 -14.23 5.95
N ARG A 12 23.47 -13.34 4.98
CA ARG A 12 24.36 -12.20 4.69
C ARG A 12 23.63 -10.86 4.82
N SER A 13 24.30 -9.88 5.40
CA SER A 13 23.81 -8.49 5.46
C SER A 13 24.12 -7.79 4.15
N MET A 14 23.10 -7.19 3.51
CA MET A 14 23.24 -6.51 2.23
C MET A 14 22.41 -5.22 2.20
N MET A 15 22.78 -4.29 1.32
CA MET A 15 21.98 -3.09 1.05
C MET A 15 20.97 -3.41 -0.07
N PRO A 16 19.65 -3.42 0.20
CA PRO A 16 18.66 -3.80 -0.82
C PRO A 16 18.68 -2.90 -2.05
N ARG A 17 19.01 -1.60 -1.89
CA ARG A 17 19.08 -0.64 -3.00
C ARG A 17 20.15 -1.00 -4.04
N ASP A 18 21.18 -1.75 -3.65
CA ASP A 18 22.29 -2.15 -4.54
C ASP A 18 22.00 -3.47 -5.27
N MET A 19 20.96 -4.20 -4.86
CA MET A 19 20.60 -5.49 -5.43
C MET A 19 19.80 -5.38 -6.72
N VAL A 20 19.35 -4.18 -7.07
CA VAL A 20 18.71 -3.84 -8.35
C VAL A 20 19.34 -2.57 -8.91
N ILE A 21 19.69 -2.59 -10.19
CA ILE A 21 20.36 -1.47 -10.86
C ILE A 21 19.37 -0.73 -11.76
N TYR A 22 19.53 0.58 -11.87
CA TYR A 22 18.85 1.34 -12.92
C TYR A 22 19.27 0.83 -14.29
N LYS A 23 18.32 0.82 -15.22
CA LYS A 23 18.55 0.54 -16.62
C LYS A 23 17.87 1.64 -17.42
N GLU A 24 18.49 2.05 -18.51
CA GLU A 24 17.99 3.14 -19.35
C GLU A 24 16.62 2.79 -19.96
N ASP A 25 15.70 3.75 -19.93
CA ASP A 25 14.36 3.67 -20.53
C ASP A 25 13.55 2.42 -20.14
N THR A 26 13.74 1.92 -18.93
CA THR A 26 13.04 0.71 -18.49
C THR A 26 12.85 0.62 -16.97
N ILE A 27 12.11 -0.40 -16.56
CA ILE A 27 11.92 -0.79 -15.17
C ILE A 27 12.67 -2.10 -14.96
N ALA A 28 13.76 -2.06 -14.20
CA ALA A 28 14.44 -3.27 -13.76
C ALA A 28 13.75 -3.82 -12.52
N SER A 29 13.65 -5.14 -12.41
CA SER A 29 13.13 -5.80 -11.22
C SER A 29 13.99 -6.98 -10.79
N ARG A 30 13.98 -7.27 -9.49
CA ARG A 30 14.62 -8.45 -8.90
C ARG A 30 13.77 -8.98 -7.75
N THR A 31 13.20 -10.17 -7.93
CA THR A 31 12.45 -10.85 -6.87
C THR A 31 13.41 -11.57 -5.92
N LEU A 32 13.35 -11.22 -4.64
CA LEU A 32 14.16 -11.83 -3.57
C LEU A 32 13.47 -13.05 -2.96
N ILE A 33 12.16 -12.93 -2.72
CA ILE A 33 11.31 -13.99 -2.19
C ILE A 33 10.11 -14.13 -3.11
N MET A 34 9.87 -15.36 -3.56
CA MET A 34 8.67 -15.78 -4.28
C MET A 34 8.20 -17.07 -3.62
N SER A 35 7.00 -17.04 -3.06
CA SER A 35 6.42 -18.16 -2.32
C SER A 35 4.90 -18.15 -2.47
N ARG A 36 4.23 -19.15 -1.92
CA ARG A 36 2.76 -19.17 -1.90
C ARG A 36 2.21 -18.10 -0.95
N GLU A 37 3.00 -17.75 0.06
CA GLU A 37 2.64 -16.87 1.16
C GLU A 37 2.81 -15.39 0.81
N GLY A 38 3.54 -15.09 -0.26
CA GLY A 38 3.81 -13.72 -0.67
C GLY A 38 5.09 -13.55 -1.48
N THR A 39 5.38 -12.30 -1.78
CA THR A 39 6.54 -11.88 -2.57
C THR A 39 7.27 -10.70 -1.94
N ILE A 40 8.57 -10.65 -2.18
CA ILE A 40 9.41 -9.46 -1.98
C ILE A 40 10.15 -9.21 -3.29
N THR A 41 9.85 -8.09 -3.94
CA THR A 41 10.43 -7.70 -5.22
C THR A 41 11.00 -6.31 -5.16
N LEU A 42 12.25 -6.16 -5.61
CA LEU A 42 12.89 -4.88 -5.78
C LEU A 42 12.59 -4.35 -7.19
N PHE A 43 12.35 -3.04 -7.30
CA PHE A 43 12.19 -2.34 -8.56
C PHE A 43 13.16 -1.16 -8.64
N ALA A 44 13.65 -0.89 -9.85
CA ALA A 44 14.38 0.31 -10.20
C ALA A 44 13.78 0.91 -11.48
N PHE A 45 13.17 2.08 -11.33
CA PHE A 45 12.51 2.83 -12.38
C PHE A 45 13.46 3.89 -12.92
N ASP A 46 13.67 3.90 -14.25
CA ASP A 46 14.26 5.07 -14.88
C ASP A 46 13.27 6.25 -14.89
N LYS A 47 13.79 7.45 -15.16
CA LYS A 47 12.99 8.66 -15.26
C LYS A 47 11.91 8.50 -16.34
N GLY A 48 10.67 8.85 -16.01
CA GLY A 48 9.54 8.78 -16.94
C GLY A 48 8.94 7.38 -17.10
N GLN A 49 9.57 6.34 -16.54
CA GLN A 49 8.98 5.00 -16.42
C GLN A 49 8.10 4.94 -15.18
N GLY A 50 7.12 4.05 -15.14
CA GLY A 50 6.22 3.92 -13.99
C GLY A 50 5.33 2.70 -14.10
N LEU A 51 4.56 2.42 -13.04
CA LEU A 51 3.48 1.45 -13.09
C LEU A 51 2.17 2.20 -13.33
N SER A 52 1.55 1.93 -14.47
CA SER A 52 0.20 2.42 -14.77
C SER A 52 -0.79 1.99 -13.70
N GLU A 53 -1.90 2.71 -13.61
CA GLU A 53 -2.97 2.39 -12.67
C GLU A 53 -3.46 0.95 -12.86
N HIS A 54 -3.50 0.21 -11.76
CA HIS A 54 -3.97 -1.17 -11.71
C HIS A 54 -4.49 -1.50 -10.31
N THR A 55 -5.04 -2.70 -10.14
CA THR A 55 -5.44 -3.25 -8.83
C THR A 55 -4.64 -4.51 -8.56
N ALA A 56 -4.49 -4.84 -7.28
CA ALA A 56 -3.90 -6.09 -6.82
C ALA A 56 -4.82 -6.75 -5.79
N PRO A 57 -4.91 -8.09 -5.74
CA PRO A 57 -5.83 -8.79 -4.84
C PRO A 57 -5.35 -8.81 -3.37
N PHE A 58 -4.23 -8.19 -3.06
CA PHE A 58 -3.62 -8.15 -1.72
C PHE A 58 -3.06 -6.75 -1.44
N ASP A 59 -2.94 -6.42 -0.16
CA ASP A 59 -2.24 -5.21 0.26
C ASP A 59 -0.79 -5.28 -0.21
N ALA A 60 -0.31 -4.19 -0.80
CA ALA A 60 1.03 -4.05 -1.32
C ALA A 60 1.77 -2.93 -0.57
N LEU A 61 2.80 -3.28 0.20
CA LEU A 61 3.67 -2.32 0.87
C LEU A 61 4.81 -1.94 -0.07
N ALA A 62 4.91 -0.65 -0.40
CA ALA A 62 6.05 -0.07 -1.09
C ALA A 62 6.96 0.65 -0.09
N TYR A 63 8.22 0.24 0.00
CA TYR A 63 9.26 0.90 0.79
C TYR A 63 10.27 1.55 -0.16
N ALA A 64 10.44 2.87 -0.09
CA ALA A 64 11.33 3.61 -0.96
C ALA A 64 12.79 3.40 -0.56
N LEU A 65 13.58 2.88 -1.49
CA LEU A 65 14.99 2.55 -1.31
C LEU A 65 15.94 3.63 -1.85
N ASP A 66 15.49 4.40 -2.84
CA ASP A 66 16.29 5.42 -3.52
C ASP A 66 15.39 6.37 -4.30
N GLY A 67 15.66 7.68 -4.26
CA GLY A 67 14.90 8.70 -4.98
C GLY A 67 13.47 8.90 -4.47
N GLU A 68 12.61 9.45 -5.32
CA GLU A 68 11.25 9.86 -4.96
C GLU A 68 10.23 9.49 -6.04
N ALA A 69 9.00 9.17 -5.62
CA ALA A 69 7.87 8.87 -6.49
C ALA A 69 6.55 9.42 -5.95
N GLU A 70 5.63 9.74 -6.86
CA GLU A 70 4.22 9.93 -6.55
C GLU A 70 3.49 8.57 -6.66
N ILE A 71 2.80 8.18 -5.59
CA ILE A 71 1.97 6.99 -5.52
C ILE A 71 0.52 7.44 -5.50
N THR A 72 -0.23 7.16 -6.57
CA THR A 72 -1.65 7.47 -6.62
C THR A 72 -2.44 6.31 -6.06
N ILE A 73 -3.35 6.54 -5.12
CA ILE A 73 -4.25 5.54 -4.53
C ILE A 73 -5.67 6.10 -4.57
N ASP A 74 -6.58 5.40 -5.26
CA ASP A 74 -7.97 5.87 -5.46
C ASP A 74 -8.05 7.33 -5.95
N GLY A 75 -7.21 7.66 -6.94
CA GLY A 75 -7.09 9.00 -7.51
C GLY A 75 -6.41 10.06 -6.61
N THR A 76 -5.98 9.71 -5.40
CA THR A 76 -5.28 10.62 -4.49
C THR A 76 -3.76 10.44 -4.59
N PRO A 77 -2.99 11.48 -4.95
CA PRO A 77 -1.54 11.39 -5.03
C PRO A 77 -0.89 11.46 -3.64
N HIS A 78 0.13 10.63 -3.43
CA HIS A 78 0.96 10.59 -2.22
C HIS A 78 2.43 10.67 -2.61
N HIS A 79 3.17 11.65 -2.09
CA HIS A 79 4.60 11.77 -2.35
C HIS A 79 5.39 10.85 -1.41
N LEU A 80 6.19 9.95 -1.98
CA LEU A 80 6.97 8.94 -1.27
C LEU A 80 8.48 9.17 -1.53
N ARG A 81 9.23 9.39 -0.45
CA ARG A 81 10.69 9.65 -0.48
C ARG A 81 11.47 8.48 0.09
N GLU A 82 12.77 8.43 -0.23
CA GLU A 82 13.70 7.45 0.34
C GLU A 82 13.54 7.30 1.86
N GLY A 83 13.44 6.05 2.33
CA GLY A 83 13.25 5.71 3.73
C GLY A 83 11.80 5.72 4.21
N GLU A 84 10.86 6.22 3.39
CA GLU A 84 9.43 6.18 3.67
C GLU A 84 8.78 4.89 3.12
N MET A 85 7.60 4.58 3.64
CA MET A 85 6.76 3.49 3.14
C MET A 85 5.29 3.87 3.04
N ILE A 86 4.59 3.24 2.12
CA ILE A 86 3.14 3.35 1.94
C ILE A 86 2.53 1.97 1.69
N ILE A 87 1.30 1.76 2.15
CA ILE A 87 0.52 0.55 1.89
C ILE A 87 -0.56 0.92 0.86
N MET A 88 -0.53 0.25 -0.29
CA MET A 88 -1.55 0.30 -1.33
C MET A 88 -2.56 -0.83 -1.06
N PRO A 89 -3.82 -0.52 -0.70
CA PRO A 89 -4.76 -1.54 -0.26
C PRO A 89 -5.19 -2.50 -1.37
N ALA A 90 -5.54 -3.74 -0.99
CA ALA A 90 -6.14 -4.73 -1.88
C ALA A 90 -7.39 -4.18 -2.60
N ASP A 91 -7.54 -4.53 -3.87
CA ASP A 91 -8.66 -4.18 -4.75
C ASP A 91 -8.89 -2.67 -4.95
N ILE A 92 -8.00 -1.81 -4.46
CA ILE A 92 -8.05 -0.35 -4.66
C ILE A 92 -7.08 0.03 -5.79
N PRO A 93 -7.51 0.82 -6.80
CA PRO A 93 -6.63 1.26 -7.87
C PRO A 93 -5.43 2.04 -7.34
N HIS A 94 -4.25 1.72 -7.86
CA HIS A 94 -3.02 2.41 -7.54
C HIS A 94 -2.04 2.48 -8.71
N ALA A 95 -1.22 3.53 -8.73
CA ALA A 95 -0.19 3.78 -9.74
C ALA A 95 1.11 4.25 -9.07
N VAL A 96 2.25 4.04 -9.75
CA VAL A 96 3.58 4.48 -9.28
C VAL A 96 4.22 5.34 -10.36
N GLN A 97 4.41 6.63 -10.07
CA GLN A 97 5.03 7.59 -10.97
C GLN A 97 6.28 8.22 -10.33
N PRO A 98 7.49 7.77 -10.69
CA PRO A 98 8.75 8.37 -10.24
C PRO A 98 8.84 9.86 -10.57
N VAL A 99 9.26 10.66 -9.59
CA VAL A 99 9.61 12.08 -9.74
C VAL A 99 11.07 12.21 -10.15
N THR A 100 11.93 11.36 -9.58
CA THR A 100 13.32 11.14 -9.99
C THR A 100 13.48 9.72 -10.52
N ARG A 101 14.70 9.28 -10.84
CA ARG A 101 14.97 7.84 -10.81
C ARG A 101 14.59 7.30 -9.43
N PHE A 102 13.96 6.13 -9.37
CA PHE A 102 13.33 5.64 -8.13
C PHE A 102 13.58 4.15 -7.93
N LYS A 103 13.91 3.73 -6.71
CA LYS A 103 13.94 2.32 -6.32
C LYS A 103 12.97 2.08 -5.18
N MET A 104 12.29 0.94 -5.21
CA MET A 104 11.48 0.49 -4.09
C MET A 104 11.61 -1.02 -3.87
N MET A 105 11.31 -1.43 -2.64
CA MET A 105 10.99 -2.79 -2.30
C MET A 105 9.47 -2.91 -2.18
N LEU A 106 8.88 -3.78 -2.99
CA LEU A 106 7.47 -4.14 -2.93
C LEU A 106 7.30 -5.45 -2.17
N ILE A 107 6.47 -5.43 -1.14
CA ILE A 107 6.12 -6.60 -0.33
C ILE A 107 4.63 -6.84 -0.47
N MET A 108 4.26 -8.04 -0.89
CA MET A 108 2.87 -8.51 -0.88
C MET A 108 2.78 -9.79 -0.08
N ILE A 109 1.85 -9.85 0.87
CA ILE A 109 1.57 -11.05 1.65
C ILE A 109 0.26 -11.64 1.13
N HIS A 110 0.33 -12.83 0.54
CA HIS A 110 -0.82 -13.55 0.00
C HIS A 110 -1.50 -14.43 1.07
N ALA A 111 -0.78 -14.74 2.15
CA ALA A 111 -1.32 -15.47 3.28
C ALA A 111 -2.31 -14.57 4.03
N GLY A 112 -3.60 -14.90 3.95
CA GLY A 112 -4.64 -14.17 4.64
C GLY A 112 -4.43 -14.19 6.16
N ILE A 113 -4.25 -13.02 6.76
CA ILE A 113 -4.66 -12.85 8.15
C ILE A 113 -6.18 -12.80 8.14
N GLN A 114 -6.81 -13.93 8.48
CA GLN A 114 -8.21 -13.91 8.90
C GLN A 114 -8.31 -13.14 10.22
N GLU A 115 -8.57 -11.84 10.17
CA GLU A 115 -9.36 -11.13 11.18
C GLU A 115 -9.74 -9.71 10.76
N LYS A 116 -10.98 -9.56 10.27
CA LYS A 116 -11.94 -8.45 10.47
C LYS A 116 -11.41 -7.02 10.78
N ALA A 117 -10.37 -6.51 10.12
CA ALA A 117 -10.02 -5.09 10.23
C ALA A 117 -11.13 -4.16 9.70
N GLY A 118 -12.00 -4.65 8.81
CA GLY A 118 -13.15 -3.91 8.27
C GLY A 118 -14.36 -3.75 9.22
N LYS A 119 -14.41 -4.43 10.38
CA LYS A 119 -15.52 -4.25 11.34
C LYS A 119 -15.36 -3.01 12.22
N ALA A 120 -14.15 -2.58 12.54
CA ALA A 120 -13.92 -1.41 13.41
C ALA A 120 -14.37 -0.10 12.74
N VAL A 121 -14.05 0.10 11.46
CA VAL A 121 -14.45 1.29 10.70
C VAL A 121 -15.98 1.35 10.51
N ASN A 122 -16.62 0.19 10.27
CA ASN A 122 -18.07 0.12 10.10
C ASN A 122 -18.85 0.15 11.43
N MET A 123 -18.31 -0.38 12.54
CA MET A 123 -18.93 -0.26 13.87
C MET A 123 -18.96 1.20 14.32
N GLY A 124 -17.86 1.96 14.14
CA GLY A 124 -17.83 3.39 14.46
C GLY A 124 -18.82 4.23 13.65
N LYS A 125 -19.03 3.92 12.36
CA LYS A 125 -20.08 4.57 11.54
C LYS A 125 -21.50 4.19 11.97
N LYS A 126 -21.73 2.93 12.37
CA LYS A 126 -23.05 2.43 12.77
C LYS A 126 -23.47 2.95 14.14
N GLU A 127 -22.53 3.08 15.08
CA GLU A 127 -22.73 3.67 16.40
C GLU A 127 -23.00 5.17 16.30
N LYS A 128 -22.19 5.93 15.55
CA LYS A 128 -22.46 7.36 15.28
C LYS A 128 -23.85 7.60 14.67
N LYS A 129 -24.28 6.77 13.73
CA LYS A 129 -25.60 6.89 13.08
C LYS A 129 -26.76 6.52 14.02
N LYS A 130 -26.54 5.63 15.00
CA LYS A 130 -27.50 5.32 16.07
C LYS A 130 -27.61 6.47 17.08
N GLU A 131 -26.49 7.02 17.51
CA GLU A 131 -26.40 8.19 18.40
C GLU A 131 -27.15 9.39 17.81
N GLU A 132 -26.88 9.74 16.54
CA GLU A 132 -27.54 10.85 15.85
C GLU A 132 -29.06 10.67 15.71
N LYS A 133 -29.54 9.44 15.49
CA LYS A 133 -30.97 9.14 15.44
C LYS A 133 -31.63 9.33 16.81
N ARG A 134 -31.00 8.82 17.87
CA ARG A 134 -31.51 8.91 19.24
C ARG A 134 -31.62 10.37 19.69
N VAL A 135 -30.59 11.18 19.44
CA VAL A 135 -30.59 12.62 19.73
C VAL A 135 -31.67 13.36 18.94
N LYS A 136 -31.93 13.00 17.68
CA LYS A 136 -33.01 13.61 16.87
C LYS A 136 -34.40 13.25 17.38
N GLU A 137 -34.63 12.02 17.82
CA GLU A 137 -35.92 11.58 18.38
C GLU A 137 -36.22 12.24 19.73
N GLU A 138 -35.21 12.37 20.58
CA GLU A 138 -35.33 13.03 21.88
C GLU A 138 -35.63 14.52 21.72
N LYS A 139 -34.92 15.22 20.83
CA LYS A 139 -35.23 16.62 20.48
C LYS A 139 -36.63 16.80 19.92
N LYS A 140 -37.17 15.81 19.19
CA LYS A 140 -38.56 15.84 18.70
C LYS A 140 -39.58 15.64 19.83
N ARG A 141 -39.32 14.74 20.79
CA ARG A 141 -40.18 14.56 21.97
C ARG A 141 -40.24 15.83 22.84
N VAL A 142 -39.09 16.38 23.20
CA VAL A 142 -39.02 17.61 24.01
C VAL A 142 -39.71 18.80 23.33
N LYS A 143 -39.59 18.94 22.00
CA LYS A 143 -40.31 19.97 21.24
C LYS A 143 -41.83 19.76 21.19
N LYS A 144 -42.30 18.51 21.29
CA LYS A 144 -43.74 18.18 21.29
C LYS A 144 -44.36 18.45 22.66
N GLU A 145 -43.63 18.21 23.73
CA GLU A 145 -44.04 18.50 25.12
C GLU A 145 -44.06 20.01 25.42
N LYS A 146 -43.15 20.80 24.84
CA LYS A 146 -43.15 22.28 24.99
C LYS A 146 -44.18 23.02 24.12
N LYS A 147 -44.98 22.30 23.32
CA LYS A 147 -46.05 22.86 22.47
C LYS A 147 -47.46 22.52 22.97
N GLN A 148 -47.56 21.87 24.12
CA GLN A 148 -48.77 21.73 24.93
C GLN A 148 -48.70 22.71 26.09
#